data_AF-A0A2H3D0I8-F1
#
_entry.id   AF-A0A2H3D0I8-F1
#
_cell.length_a   1.000
_cell.length_b   1.000
_cell.length_c   1.000
_cell.angle_alpha   90.00
_cell.angle_beta   90.00
_cell.angle_gamma   90.00
#
_symmetry.space_group_name_H-M   'P 1'
#
loop_
_entity.id
_entity.type
_entity.pdbx_description
1 polymer ?
#
loop_
_entity_poly.entity_id
_entity_poly.type
_entity_poly.pdbx_seq_one_letter_code
_entity_poly.pdbx_strand_id
1 'polypeptide(L)' 'MDTTLLWKDPEGLQTIKIVVAKRIKAWKDGLRPFQEQPIVYILNGEDVLLCTATGDGKSALFTVPIL' A
#
# COMPACT_ATOMS: atom_id res chain seq x y z
N MET A 1 -3.02 12.41 -25.03
CA MET A 1 -2.55 11.14 -24.43
C MET A 1 -3.04 11.17 -23.01
N ASP A 2 -3.89 10.22 -22.62
CA ASP A 2 -4.44 10.17 -21.27
C ASP A 2 -3.32 9.66 -20.34
N THR A 3 -2.63 10.57 -19.65
CA THR A 3 -1.62 10.20 -18.66
C THR A 3 -2.34 9.87 -17.36
N THR A 4 -2.93 8.68 -17.30
CA THR A 4 -3.44 8.13 -16.05
C THR A 4 -2.25 7.92 -15.11
N LEU A 5 -2.14 8.77 -14.09
CA LEU A 5 -1.19 8.59 -12.99
C LEU A 5 -1.57 7.32 -12.23
N LEU A 6 -0.62 6.42 -12.02
CA LEU A 6 -0.86 5.15 -11.34
C LEU A 6 -0.08 5.10 -10.03
N TRP A 7 -0.63 4.41 -9.04
CA TRP A 7 0.03 4.25 -7.75
C TRP A 7 1.32 3.42 -7.82
N LYS A 8 1.54 2.72 -8.95
CA LYS A 8 2.75 1.93 -9.22
C LYS A 8 3.95 2.78 -9.61
N ASP A 9 3.73 4.04 -9.97
CA ASP A 9 4.81 4.96 -10.30
C ASP A 9 5.63 5.27 -9.03
N PRO A 10 6.94 5.56 -9.13
CA PRO A 10 7.78 5.82 -7.96
C PRO A 10 7.23 6.91 -7.03
N GLU A 11 6.59 7.93 -7.61
CA GLU A 11 5.94 9.01 -6.86
C GLU A 11 4.68 8.52 -6.12
N GLY A 12 3.91 7.61 -6.71
CA GLY A 12 2.74 6.99 -6.08
C GLY A 12 3.13 6.16 -4.86
N LEU A 13 4.11 5.27 -4.99
CA LEU A 13 4.61 4.46 -3.88
C LEU A 13 5.20 5.32 -2.76
N GLN A 14 5.97 6.36 -3.12
CA GLN A 14 6.52 7.30 -2.13
C GLN A 14 5.40 8.05 -1.40
N THR A 15 4.35 8.45 -2.10
CA THR A 15 3.17 9.11 -1.50
C THR A 15 2.47 8.19 -0.51
N ILE A 16 2.27 6.91 -0.85
CA ILE A 16 1.71 5.90 0.07
C ILE A 16 2.55 5.81 1.36
N LYS A 17 3.89 5.71 1.23
CA LYS A 17 4.81 5.65 2.38
C LYS A 17 4.70 6.89 3.28
N ILE A 18 4.60 8.08 2.68
CA ILE A 18 4.42 9.34 3.40
C ILE A 18 3.09 9.36 4.14
N VAL A 19 1.98 8.94 3.50
CA VAL A 19 0.65 8.88 4.12
C VAL A 19 0.67 7.92 5.31
N VAL A 20 1.19 6.70 5.14
CA VAL A 20 1.32 5.70 6.21
C VAL A 20 2.12 6.26 7.39
N ALA A 21 3.29 6.86 7.14
CA ALA A 21 4.12 7.45 8.20
C ALA A 21 3.44 8.66 8.90
N LYS A 22 2.57 9.40 8.20
CA LYS A 22 1.81 10.52 8.77
C LYS A 22 0.62 10.04 9.59
N ARG A 23 -0.12 9.04 9.11
CA ARG A 23 -1.40 8.60 9.70
C ARG A 23 -1.24 7.49 10.73
N ILE A 24 -0.28 6.59 10.57
CA ILE A 24 -0.08 5.43 11.45
C ILE A 24 1.26 5.53 12.18
N LYS A 25 1.31 6.42 13.20
CA LYS A 25 2.53 6.65 14.00
C LYS A 25 3.05 5.42 14.74
N ALA A 26 2.20 4.41 14.96
CA ALA A 26 2.58 3.15 15.58
C ALA A 26 3.48 2.28 14.68
N TRP A 27 3.45 2.46 13.35
CA TRP A 27 4.28 1.70 12.41
C TRP A 27 5.60 2.44 12.16
N LYS A 28 6.55 2.29 13.08
CA LYS A 28 7.83 3.02 13.06
C LYS A 28 8.65 2.77 11.80
N ASP A 29 8.63 1.52 11.31
CA ASP A 29 9.34 1.10 10.10
C ASP A 29 8.48 1.24 8.83
N GLY A 30 7.25 1.76 8.96
CA GLY A 30 6.31 1.91 7.86
C GLY A 30 5.77 0.58 7.33
N LEU A 31 5.65 0.49 6.00
CA LEU A 31 5.19 -0.72 5.31
C LEU A 31 6.31 -1.75 5.19
N ARG A 32 5.92 -3.02 5.27
CA ARG A 32 6.80 -4.15 4.93
C ARG A 32 6.86 -4.29 3.41
N PRO A 33 7.98 -4.76 2.83
CA PRO A 33 8.13 -4.86 1.38
C PRO A 33 7.01 -5.64 0.68
N PHE A 34 6.53 -6.74 1.27
CA PHE A 34 5.46 -7.55 0.66
C PHE A 34 4.09 -6.84 0.62
N GLN A 35 3.89 -5.80 1.45
CA GLN A 35 2.64 -5.05 1.52
C GLN A 35 2.55 -3.99 0.42
N GLU A 36 3.70 -3.47 -0.05
CA GLU A 36 3.76 -2.33 -0.96
C GLU A 36 3.04 -2.59 -2.28
N GLN A 37 3.40 -3.66 -2.97
CA GLN A 37 2.84 -3.97 -4.29
C GLN A 37 1.35 -4.32 -4.27
N PRO A 38 0.84 -5.15 -3.33
CA PRO A 38 -0.60 -5.37 -3.19
C PRO A 38 -1.40 -4.10 -2.90
N ILE A 39 -0.89 -3.20 -2.06
CA ILE A 39 -1.57 -1.92 -1.76
C ILE A 39 -1.67 -1.05 -3.01
N VAL A 40 -0.59 -1.01 -3.82
CA VAL A 40 -0.59 -0.30 -5.10
C VAL A 40 -1.67 -0.83 -6.04
N TYR A 41 -1.79 -2.16 -6.19
CA TYR A 41 -2.82 -2.77 -7.04
C TYR A 41 -4.23 -2.42 -6.56
N ILE A 42 -4.48 -2.52 -5.25
CA ILE A 42 -5.79 -2.18 -4.67
C ILE A 42 -6.13 -0.70 -4.92
N LEU A 43 -5.16 0.21 -4.76
CA LEU A 43 -5.37 1.65 -5.00
C LEU A 43 -5.57 2.00 -6.49
N ASN A 44 -5.08 1.16 -7.41
CA ASN A 44 -5.38 1.25 -8.83
C ASN A 44 -6.75 0.62 -9.20
N GLY A 45 -7.48 0.06 -8.24
CA GLY A 45 -8.76 -0.60 -8.46
C GLY A 45 -8.66 -2.04 -8.98
N GLU A 46 -7.50 -2.68 -8.82
CA GLU A 46 -7.29 -4.08 -9.21
C GLU A 46 -7.68 -5.05 -8.09
N ASP A 47 -8.24 -6.21 -8.45
CA ASP A 47 -8.54 -7.29 -7.50
C ASP A 47 -7.27 -8.06 -7.11
N VAL A 48 -7.08 -8.32 -5.81
CA VAL A 48 -5.87 -8.98 -5.28
C VAL A 48 -6.21 -10.24 -4.47
N LEU A 49 -5.58 -11.36 -4.84
CA LEU A 49 -5.51 -12.58 -4.03
C LEU A 49 -4.11 -12.69 -3.40
N LEU A 50 -4.01 -12.49 -2.09
CA LEU A 50 -2.75 -12.62 -1.34
C LEU A 50 -2.74 -13.87 -0.45
N CYS A 51 -1.72 -14.71 -0.60
CA CYS A 51 -1.43 -15.83 0.29
C CYS A 51 -0.24 -15.50 1.19
N THR A 52 -0.46 -15.36 2.50
CA THR A 52 0.61 -15.18 3.49
C THR A 52 0.23 -15.79 4.85
N ALA A 53 1.23 -16.02 5.70
CA ALA A 53 1.07 -16.54 7.04
C ALA A 53 0.24 -15.62 7.96
N THR A 54 -0.31 -16.20 9.03
CA THR A 54 -0.92 -15.44 10.11
C THR A 54 0.15 -14.66 10.88
N GLY A 55 -0.17 -13.43 11.27
CA GLY A 55 0.77 -12.53 11.96
C GLY A 55 1.72 -11.75 11.04
N ASP A 56 1.73 -12.02 9.73
CA ASP A 56 2.66 -11.36 8.80
C ASP A 56 2.33 -9.88 8.54
N GLY A 57 1.12 -9.44 8.94
CA GLY A 57 0.66 -8.06 8.79
C GLY A 57 -0.21 -7.81 7.56
N LYS A 58 -0.84 -8.86 7.00
CA LYS A 58 -1.75 -8.73 5.85
C LYS A 58 -2.92 -7.74 6.02
N SER A 59 -3.32 -7.43 7.25
CA SER A 59 -4.39 -6.45 7.49
C SER A 59 -4.07 -5.05 6.94
N ALA A 60 -2.79 -4.71 6.75
CA ALA A 60 -2.37 -3.45 6.13
C ALA A 60 -2.96 -3.25 4.73
N LEU A 61 -3.21 -4.32 3.97
CA LEU A 61 -3.81 -4.26 2.63
C LEU A 61 -5.24 -3.71 2.65
N PHE A 62 -5.92 -3.75 3.80
CA PHE A 62 -7.26 -3.19 3.96
C PHE A 62 -7.23 -1.84 4.70
N THR A 63 -6.28 -1.67 5.63
CA THR A 63 -6.15 -0.44 6.41
C THR A 63 -5.59 0.72 5.60
N VAL A 64 -4.63 0.48 4.71
CA VAL A 64 -3.98 1.58 3.97
C VAL A 64 -4.88 2.18 2.88
N PRO A 65 -5.63 1.40 2.09
CA PRO A 65 -6.48 1.96 1.04
C PRO A 65 -7.65 2.84 1.52
N ILE A 66 -7.96 2.84 2.83
CA ILE A 66 -9.05 3.65 3.41
C ILE A 66 -8.55 4.94 4.09
N LEU A 67 -7.25 5.24 4.05
CA LEU A 67 -6.63 6.46 4.60
C LEU A 67 -6.68 7.65 3.65
#